data_AF-A0A498MXZ6-F1
#
_entry.id   AF-A0A498MXZ6-F1
#
_cell.length_a   1.000
_cell.length_b   1.000
_cell.length_c   1.000
_cell.angle_alpha   90.00
_cell.angle_beta   90.00
_cell.angle_gamma   90.00
#
_symmetry.space_group_name_H-M   'P 1'
#
loop_
_entity.id
_entity.type
_entity.pdbx_description
1 polymer ?
#
loop_
_entity_poly.entity_id
_entity_poly.type
_entity_poly.pdbx_seq_one_letter_code
_entity_poly.pdbx_strand_id
1 'polypeptide(L)'
;MKELPSSGETVQLLEESQVVLADYVDAVEYERGPLNPDQHQADNQDKAATYTLTNVVPQITDLLEGPWATYIDAVRRRLNNFCRGAAYVVTGVTVSGVIIQRGKEDRMAIPKHLWSAYCCPRFDRNSPYDVRYMFPTYAAYALNEIVGHSVTEVPLKALETFLKNQTGMDKSLSIFFKNCLSENTHTKRKSQAGVVDDFSQVDRCKDFLYMGTPPRGYLGTSLKKICQRYVDKPRYVTLYDPQKHIPVYSAYTFKKSDGEKRVDIPWMFEPQLATEKGSSNMEPFPQSALMHKNFEDTQAVLEDYADVVQYERGQMNPDEHQADPLDKAATYTLTNVVPLIREFNFGPWSTQVEVTRKRLNNYCHGKAYVITGVTTSGNMIRRDNLNRVAVPEFMWTAYCCTDYDHNAPYSERYKFPAFGAYGLNDRVNNHIVEVPIKNLEKFLKGKMEVDKNFQIFYSDCVSDV
;
A
#
# COMPACT_ATOMS: atom_id res chain seq x y z
N MET A 1 30.06 15.11 -27.39
CA MET A 1 30.58 16.34 -26.77
C MET A 1 31.91 16.69 -27.43
N LYS A 2 32.28 17.96 -27.49
CA LYS A 2 33.57 18.41 -28.04
C LYS A 2 34.34 19.14 -26.94
N GLU A 3 35.66 19.01 -26.96
CA GLU A 3 36.52 19.80 -26.09
C GLU A 3 36.37 21.30 -26.40
N LEU A 4 36.49 22.13 -25.36
CA LEU A 4 36.40 23.58 -25.53
C LEU A 4 37.61 24.07 -26.34
N PRO A 5 37.39 24.90 -27.38
CA PRO A 5 38.47 25.43 -28.18
C PRO A 5 39.37 26.35 -27.33
N SER A 6 40.68 26.27 -27.54
CA SER A 6 41.68 27.00 -26.74
C SER A 6 41.77 28.50 -27.07
N SER A 7 41.27 28.95 -28.25
CA SER A 7 41.06 30.36 -28.62
C SER A 7 40.46 30.48 -30.03
N GLY A 8 39.71 31.55 -30.35
CA GLY A 8 39.27 31.91 -31.72
C GLY A 8 37.82 32.40 -31.85
N GLU A 9 37.35 32.69 -33.08
CA GLU A 9 35.98 33.13 -33.39
C GLU A 9 34.89 32.18 -32.88
N THR A 10 35.17 30.87 -32.83
CA THR A 10 34.27 29.85 -32.27
C THR A 10 33.92 30.11 -30.80
N VAL A 11 34.79 30.78 -30.03
CA VAL A 11 34.55 31.13 -28.62
C VAL A 11 33.51 32.24 -28.50
N GLN A 12 33.48 33.23 -29.40
CA GLN A 12 32.51 34.34 -29.33
C GLN A 12 31.07 33.86 -29.48
N LEU A 13 30.79 32.97 -30.45
CA LEU A 13 29.46 32.38 -30.63
C LEU A 13 29.06 31.46 -29.45
N LEU A 14 30.03 30.80 -28.81
CA LEU A 14 29.78 30.00 -27.61
C LEU A 14 29.45 30.90 -26.42
N GLU A 15 30.15 32.02 -26.26
CA GLU A 15 29.92 32.96 -25.17
C GLU A 15 28.53 33.58 -25.20
N GLU A 16 27.92 33.76 -26.38
CA GLU A 16 26.54 34.24 -26.51
C GLU A 16 25.48 33.22 -26.02
N SER A 17 25.82 31.93 -25.95
CA SER A 17 24.85 30.85 -25.69
C SER A 17 25.10 30.05 -24.41
N GLN A 18 26.31 30.07 -23.85
CA GLN A 18 26.66 29.36 -22.63
C GLN A 18 27.85 30.01 -21.90
N VAL A 19 28.07 29.57 -20.66
CA VAL A 19 29.27 29.92 -19.90
C VAL A 19 30.53 29.24 -20.46
N VAL A 20 31.66 29.93 -20.38
CA VAL A 20 32.99 29.43 -20.77
C VAL A 20 33.93 29.39 -19.57
N LEU A 21 35.09 28.73 -19.69
CA LEU A 21 36.04 28.60 -18.57
C LEU A 21 36.53 29.96 -18.04
N ALA A 22 36.65 30.95 -18.91
CA ALA A 22 37.03 32.31 -18.52
C ALA A 22 35.99 32.99 -17.60
N ASP A 23 34.73 32.55 -17.59
CA ASP A 23 33.69 33.10 -16.71
C ASP A 23 33.88 32.68 -15.24
N TYR A 24 34.72 31.68 -14.97
CA TYR A 24 35.02 31.19 -13.61
C TYR A 24 36.32 31.74 -13.02
N VAL A 25 37.13 32.48 -13.80
CA VAL A 25 38.45 32.97 -13.36
C VAL A 25 38.32 33.93 -12.17
N ASP A 26 37.30 34.78 -12.18
CA ASP A 26 37.05 35.77 -11.14
C ASP A 26 36.15 35.24 -10.01
N ALA A 27 35.67 34.00 -10.11
CA ALA A 27 34.77 33.36 -9.16
C ALA A 27 35.54 32.68 -8.01
N VAL A 28 36.43 33.43 -7.32
CA VAL A 28 37.45 32.88 -6.40
C VAL A 28 36.87 32.04 -5.26
N GLU A 29 35.64 32.32 -4.81
CA GLU A 29 34.96 31.60 -3.73
C GLU A 29 34.17 30.36 -4.21
N TYR A 30 34.12 30.12 -5.52
CA TYR A 30 33.26 29.11 -6.12
C TYR A 30 34.05 28.12 -6.96
N GLU A 31 33.73 26.84 -6.78
CA GLU A 31 34.18 25.77 -7.63
C GLU A 31 33.12 25.34 -8.64
N ARG A 32 33.61 24.69 -9.70
CA ARG A 32 32.81 24.12 -10.78
C ARG A 32 32.22 22.80 -10.31
N GLY A 33 31.03 22.85 -9.71
CA GLY A 33 30.34 21.66 -9.25
C GLY A 33 29.32 21.15 -10.27
N PRO A 34 29.40 19.88 -10.72
CA PRO A 34 28.40 19.31 -11.63
C PRO A 34 27.07 19.07 -10.92
N LEU A 35 25.95 19.39 -11.58
CA LEU A 35 24.61 19.13 -11.07
C LEU A 35 24.23 17.66 -11.20
N ASN A 36 24.49 17.04 -12.35
CA ASN A 36 24.46 15.59 -12.48
C ASN A 36 25.80 15.01 -11.97
N PRO A 37 25.85 14.32 -10.82
CA PRO A 37 27.11 13.89 -10.21
C PRO A 37 27.73 12.71 -10.97
N ASP A 38 29.04 12.79 -11.18
CA ASP A 38 29.83 11.72 -11.80
C ASP A 38 29.84 10.42 -10.96
N GLN A 39 29.75 10.54 -9.64
CA GLN A 39 29.67 9.42 -8.70
C GLN A 39 28.44 8.54 -8.92
N HIS A 40 27.39 9.05 -9.56
CA HIS A 40 26.19 8.27 -9.89
C HIS A 40 26.28 7.57 -11.25
N GLN A 41 27.31 7.87 -12.05
CA GLN A 41 27.50 7.28 -13.38
C GLN A 41 28.36 6.02 -13.33
N ALA A 42 28.03 5.02 -14.16
CA ALA A 42 28.68 3.71 -14.14
C ALA A 42 29.94 3.66 -15.02
N ASP A 43 29.84 4.13 -16.27
CA ASP A 43 30.94 4.08 -17.24
C ASP A 43 31.70 5.40 -17.36
N ASN A 44 32.92 5.31 -17.92
CA ASN A 44 33.82 6.46 -18.02
C ASN A 44 33.33 7.53 -19.00
N GLN A 45 32.52 7.17 -20.01
CA GLN A 45 32.01 8.14 -20.99
C GLN A 45 30.86 8.96 -20.38
N ASP A 46 29.96 8.31 -19.64
CA ASP A 46 28.88 8.95 -18.90
C ASP A 46 29.43 9.84 -17.77
N LYS A 47 30.48 9.39 -17.07
CA LYS A 47 31.23 10.23 -16.11
C LYS A 47 31.80 11.46 -16.79
N ALA A 48 32.52 11.31 -17.90
CA ALA A 48 33.09 12.43 -18.63
C ALA A 48 32.01 13.42 -19.11
N ALA A 49 30.79 12.93 -19.42
CA ALA A 49 29.69 13.78 -19.87
C ALA A 49 29.20 14.79 -18.82
N THR A 50 29.34 14.46 -17.54
CA THR A 50 28.89 15.30 -16.43
C THR A 50 29.71 16.59 -16.29
N TYR A 51 30.92 16.65 -16.84
CA TYR A 51 31.84 17.79 -16.76
C TYR A 51 31.62 18.85 -17.85
N THR A 52 30.52 18.76 -18.60
CA THR A 52 30.12 19.81 -19.56
C THR A 52 29.69 21.08 -18.82
N LEU A 53 30.08 22.26 -19.32
CA LEU A 53 29.74 23.53 -18.68
C LEU A 53 28.23 23.81 -18.60
N THR A 54 27.43 23.15 -19.44
CA THR A 54 25.96 23.19 -19.38
C THR A 54 25.35 22.38 -18.22
N ASN A 55 26.14 21.54 -17.55
CA ASN A 55 25.76 20.78 -16.36
C ASN A 55 26.48 21.26 -15.08
N VAL A 56 27.34 22.28 -15.19
CA VAL A 56 28.17 22.77 -14.07
C VAL A 56 27.64 24.11 -13.58
N VAL A 57 27.62 24.29 -12.26
CA VAL A 57 27.24 25.54 -11.60
C VAL A 57 28.31 25.96 -10.59
N PRO A 58 28.42 27.26 -10.25
CA PRO A 58 29.31 27.72 -9.20
C PRO A 58 28.79 27.28 -7.83
N GLN A 59 29.61 26.53 -7.08
CA GLN A 59 29.30 26.01 -5.75
C GLN A 59 30.38 26.42 -4.76
N ILE A 60 30.01 26.77 -3.53
CA ILE A 60 30.97 27.02 -2.46
C ILE A 60 31.81 25.76 -2.22
N THR A 61 33.14 25.90 -2.20
CA THR A 61 34.08 24.77 -2.08
C THR A 61 33.77 23.90 -0.85
N ASP A 62 33.58 24.53 0.32
CA ASP A 62 33.29 23.81 1.57
C ASP A 62 31.98 22.99 1.50
N LEU A 63 30.97 23.50 0.79
CA LEU A 63 29.72 22.77 0.55
C LEU A 63 29.97 21.58 -0.37
N LEU A 64 30.64 21.83 -1.51
CA LEU A 64 30.89 20.86 -2.57
C LEU A 64 31.71 19.68 -2.06
N GLU A 65 32.84 19.93 -1.41
CA GLU A 65 33.76 18.90 -0.91
C GLU A 65 33.31 18.27 0.41
N GLY A 66 32.45 18.95 1.17
CA GLY A 66 31.99 18.51 2.48
C GLY A 66 30.60 17.83 2.47
N PRO A 67 29.56 18.50 2.99
CA PRO A 67 28.28 17.87 3.26
C PRO A 67 27.53 17.51 1.97
N TRP A 68 27.71 18.25 0.86
CA TRP A 68 27.10 17.88 -0.42
C TRP A 68 27.70 16.60 -1.00
N ALA A 69 29.03 16.48 -1.10
CA ALA A 69 29.70 15.25 -1.52
C ALA A 69 29.27 14.04 -0.65
N THR A 70 29.17 14.24 0.66
CA THR A 70 28.72 13.19 1.60
C THR A 70 27.29 12.74 1.28
N TYR A 71 26.37 13.68 1.01
CA TYR A 71 25.00 13.36 0.63
C TYR A 71 24.92 12.63 -0.73
N ILE A 72 25.69 13.06 -1.73
CA ILE A 72 25.72 12.42 -3.05
C ILE A 72 26.17 10.96 -2.93
N ASP A 73 27.21 10.67 -2.14
CA ASP A 73 27.63 9.28 -1.89
C ASP A 73 26.58 8.48 -1.10
N ALA A 74 25.89 9.11 -0.15
CA ALA A 74 24.80 8.48 0.60
C ALA A 74 23.64 8.05 -0.33
N VAL A 75 23.21 8.93 -1.25
CA VAL A 75 22.19 8.61 -2.27
C VAL A 75 22.65 7.47 -3.16
N ARG A 76 23.91 7.50 -3.63
CA ARG A 76 24.50 6.43 -4.44
C ARG A 76 24.42 5.08 -3.75
N ARG A 77 24.89 4.99 -2.49
CA ARG A 77 24.85 3.76 -1.69
C ARG A 77 23.43 3.30 -1.44
N ARG A 78 22.53 4.22 -1.10
CA ARG A 78 21.11 3.96 -0.83
C ARG A 78 20.43 3.34 -2.06
N LEU A 79 20.59 3.96 -3.22
CA LEU A 79 20.01 3.47 -4.47
C LEU A 79 20.62 2.14 -4.90
N ASN A 80 21.95 1.97 -4.81
CA ASN A 80 22.59 0.70 -5.17
C ASN A 80 22.15 -0.48 -4.28
N ASN A 81 21.95 -0.23 -2.98
CA ASN A 81 21.61 -1.28 -2.03
C ASN A 81 20.12 -1.65 -2.08
N PHE A 82 19.24 -0.67 -2.29
CA PHE A 82 17.81 -0.84 -2.07
C PHE A 82 16.95 -0.58 -3.31
N CYS A 83 17.44 0.05 -4.37
CA CYS A 83 16.70 0.18 -5.62
C CYS A 83 16.81 -1.09 -6.46
N ARG A 84 15.68 -1.58 -6.97
CA ARG A 84 15.54 -2.78 -7.79
C ARG A 84 15.20 -2.39 -9.23
N GLY A 85 16.21 -2.02 -10.02
CA GLY A 85 16.07 -1.60 -11.41
C GLY A 85 16.52 -0.16 -11.60
N ALA A 86 15.93 0.54 -12.58
CA ALA A 86 16.30 1.93 -12.87
C ALA A 86 15.86 2.86 -11.74
N ALA A 87 16.81 3.66 -11.25
CA ALA A 87 16.56 4.85 -10.44
C ALA A 87 16.68 6.09 -11.33
N TYR A 88 15.82 7.07 -11.10
CA TYR A 88 15.82 8.35 -11.79
C TYR A 88 16.21 9.42 -10.78
N VAL A 89 17.21 10.23 -11.10
CA VAL A 89 17.67 11.33 -10.24
C VAL A 89 17.49 12.63 -10.99
N VAL A 90 16.90 13.62 -10.33
CA VAL A 90 16.73 14.98 -10.85
C VAL A 90 17.43 15.91 -9.88
N THR A 91 18.36 16.69 -10.40
CA THR A 91 19.06 17.72 -9.65
C THR A 91 18.79 19.09 -10.25
N GLY A 92 18.96 20.12 -9.45
CA GLY A 92 18.79 21.47 -9.92
C GLY A 92 19.20 22.51 -8.89
N VAL A 93 18.93 23.76 -9.24
CA VAL A 93 19.28 24.92 -8.42
C VAL A 93 18.10 25.85 -8.26
N THR A 94 18.18 26.71 -7.25
CA THR A 94 17.36 27.93 -7.15
C THR A 94 18.29 29.12 -7.34
N VAL A 95 17.83 30.18 -7.99
CA VAL A 95 18.68 31.35 -8.27
C VAL A 95 18.62 32.36 -7.12
N SER A 96 19.77 32.91 -6.74
CA SER A 96 19.87 33.92 -5.66
C SER A 96 19.60 35.34 -6.13
N GLY A 97 19.67 35.58 -7.45
CA GLY A 97 19.71 36.91 -8.05
C GLY A 97 21.11 37.53 -8.11
N VAL A 98 22.14 36.89 -7.53
CA VAL A 98 23.53 37.30 -7.66
C VAL A 98 24.10 36.78 -8.98
N ILE A 99 24.78 37.65 -9.71
CA ILE A 99 25.35 37.35 -11.02
C ILE A 99 26.85 37.69 -11.00
N ILE A 100 27.67 36.77 -11.48
CA ILE A 100 29.09 36.98 -11.73
C ILE A 100 29.21 37.72 -13.08
N GLN A 101 29.87 38.87 -13.03
CA GLN A 101 30.18 39.67 -14.19
C GLN A 101 31.58 39.37 -14.70
N ARG A 102 31.74 39.33 -16.02
CA ARG A 102 33.05 39.33 -16.67
C ARG A 102 33.15 40.58 -17.53
N GLY A 103 33.99 41.52 -17.13
CA GLY A 103 34.00 42.86 -17.74
C GLY A 103 32.74 43.66 -17.36
N LYS A 104 31.85 43.91 -18.34
CA LYS A 104 30.58 44.63 -18.14
C LYS A 104 29.34 43.76 -18.40
N GLU A 105 29.53 42.47 -18.64
CA GLU A 105 28.46 41.55 -19.00
C GLU A 105 28.12 40.62 -17.84
N ASP A 106 26.83 40.42 -17.64
CA ASP A 106 26.25 39.45 -16.73
C ASP A 106 26.40 38.04 -17.35
N ARG A 107 27.36 37.25 -16.84
CA ARG A 107 27.72 35.96 -17.47
C ARG A 107 27.09 34.76 -16.79
N MET A 108 27.04 34.75 -15.46
CA MET A 108 26.70 33.53 -14.71
C MET A 108 25.93 33.83 -13.42
N ALA A 109 24.75 33.25 -13.28
CA ALA A 109 23.99 33.36 -12.03
C ALA A 109 24.54 32.40 -10.96
N ILE A 110 24.63 32.88 -9.72
CA ILE A 110 25.03 32.07 -8.58
C ILE A 110 23.78 31.41 -7.97
N PRO A 111 23.73 30.07 -7.86
CA PRO A 111 22.69 29.37 -7.15
C PRO A 111 22.58 29.82 -5.69
N LYS A 112 21.36 30.02 -5.19
CA LYS A 112 21.09 30.14 -3.75
C LYS A 112 21.08 28.79 -3.06
N HIS A 113 20.41 27.82 -3.67
CA HIS A 113 20.34 26.45 -3.15
C HIS A 113 20.62 25.45 -4.25
N LEU A 114 21.27 24.36 -3.88
CA LEU A 114 21.31 23.12 -4.66
C LEU A 114 20.25 22.17 -4.15
N TRP A 115 19.66 21.38 -5.03
CA TRP A 115 18.72 20.33 -4.66
C TRP A 115 18.86 19.10 -5.54
N SER A 116 18.48 17.96 -4.96
CA SER A 116 18.50 16.67 -5.61
C SER A 116 17.33 15.84 -5.11
N ALA A 117 16.63 15.19 -6.02
CA ALA A 117 15.55 14.28 -5.73
C ALA A 117 15.75 13.01 -6.53
N TYR A 118 15.36 11.87 -5.96
CA TYR A 118 15.39 10.61 -6.69
C TYR A 118 14.03 9.91 -6.65
N CYS A 119 13.85 9.03 -7.63
CA CYS A 119 12.71 8.19 -7.85
C CYS A 119 13.20 6.78 -8.16
N CYS A 120 12.80 5.82 -7.33
CA CYS A 120 13.03 4.40 -7.54
C CYS A 120 11.68 3.66 -7.46
N PRO A 121 11.03 3.38 -8.60
CA PRO A 121 9.68 2.79 -8.61
C PRO A 121 9.62 1.37 -8.04
N ARG A 122 10.74 0.66 -8.08
CA ARG A 122 10.89 -0.72 -7.62
C ARG A 122 12.04 -0.75 -6.62
N PHE A 123 11.77 -0.97 -5.35
CA PHE A 123 12.79 -0.98 -4.30
C PHE A 123 12.57 -2.15 -3.33
N ASP A 124 13.58 -2.44 -2.53
CA ASP A 124 13.56 -3.51 -1.53
C ASP A 124 12.66 -3.12 -0.35
N ARG A 125 11.48 -3.74 -0.27
CA ARG A 125 10.51 -3.53 0.81
C ARG A 125 10.95 -4.15 2.15
N ASN A 126 12.02 -4.95 2.17
CA ASN A 126 12.62 -5.50 3.39
C ASN A 126 13.77 -4.64 3.94
N SER A 127 14.08 -3.50 3.29
CA SER A 127 15.10 -2.56 3.76
C SER A 127 14.87 -2.12 5.22
N PRO A 128 15.94 -1.82 6.00
CA PRO A 128 15.81 -1.30 7.36
C PRO A 128 14.88 -0.09 7.42
N TYR A 129 14.14 0.04 8.53
CA TYR A 129 13.14 1.11 8.71
C TYR A 129 13.71 2.50 8.38
N ASP A 130 14.94 2.78 8.84
CA ASP A 130 15.64 4.06 8.69
C ASP A 130 15.91 4.48 7.23
N VAL A 131 15.77 3.54 6.29
CA VAL A 131 15.96 3.79 4.86
C VAL A 131 14.66 3.56 4.08
N ARG A 132 13.76 2.70 4.58
CA ARG A 132 12.53 2.31 3.89
C ARG A 132 11.60 3.50 3.62
N TYR A 133 11.50 4.46 4.55
CA TYR A 133 10.65 5.64 4.38
C TYR A 133 11.16 6.62 3.31
N MET A 134 12.41 6.46 2.86
CA MET A 134 13.03 7.27 1.82
C MET A 134 12.79 6.71 0.41
N PHE A 135 11.86 5.75 0.26
CA PHE A 135 11.45 5.17 -1.02
C PHE A 135 9.91 5.23 -1.17
N PRO A 136 9.36 5.34 -2.40
CA PRO A 136 10.05 5.31 -3.71
C PRO A 136 10.75 6.62 -4.06
N THR A 137 10.52 7.70 -3.31
CA THR A 137 11.13 9.01 -3.56
C THR A 137 11.64 9.65 -2.29
N TYR A 138 12.76 10.36 -2.41
CA TYR A 138 13.22 11.27 -1.38
C TYR A 138 14.05 12.38 -2.02
N ALA A 139 14.35 13.41 -1.24
CA ALA A 139 15.05 14.56 -1.76
C ALA A 139 15.91 15.24 -0.69
N ALA A 140 16.75 16.16 -1.13
CA ALA A 140 17.43 17.08 -0.26
C ALA A 140 17.69 18.40 -0.95
N TYR A 141 17.96 19.43 -0.15
CA TYR A 141 18.48 20.70 -0.62
C TYR A 141 19.54 21.23 0.35
N ALA A 142 20.41 22.10 -0.14
CA ALA A 142 21.48 22.74 0.62
C ALA A 142 21.63 24.21 0.21
N LEU A 143 21.95 25.07 1.18
CA LEU A 143 22.25 26.48 0.94
C LEU A 143 23.68 26.63 0.40
N ASN A 144 23.83 27.34 -0.72
CA ASN A 144 25.10 27.59 -1.39
C ASN A 144 25.79 28.86 -0.83
N GLU A 145 26.07 28.87 0.47
CA GLU A 145 26.67 30.00 1.17
C GLU A 145 27.79 29.54 2.12
N ILE A 146 28.73 30.44 2.43
CA ILE A 146 29.88 30.14 3.31
C ILE A 146 29.44 29.76 4.73
N VAL A 147 28.32 30.30 5.22
CA VAL A 147 27.80 30.02 6.56
C VAL A 147 26.45 29.29 6.46
N GLY A 148 26.29 28.21 7.24
CA GLY A 148 25.03 27.45 7.29
C GLY A 148 24.84 26.44 6.15
N HIS A 149 25.89 26.12 5.39
CA HIS A 149 25.89 25.07 4.36
C HIS A 149 25.72 23.68 4.99
N SER A 150 24.47 23.26 5.17
CA SER A 150 24.12 21.90 5.56
C SER A 150 23.13 21.31 4.58
N VAL A 151 23.20 19.99 4.39
CA VAL A 151 22.23 19.28 3.56
C VAL A 151 21.03 18.93 4.41
N THR A 152 19.86 19.39 3.99
CA THR A 152 18.58 19.04 4.61
C THR A 152 17.89 18.00 3.75
N GLU A 153 17.88 16.73 4.20
CA GLU A 153 17.08 15.70 3.55
C GLU A 153 15.60 15.82 3.94
N VAL A 154 14.71 15.73 2.96
CA VAL A 154 13.27 15.96 3.10
C VAL A 154 12.46 15.02 2.22
N PRO A 155 11.20 14.72 2.57
CA PRO A 155 10.27 14.08 1.65
C PRO A 155 10.13 14.89 0.36
N LEU A 156 9.92 14.22 -0.78
CA LEU A 156 9.78 14.86 -2.10
C LEU A 156 8.79 16.04 -2.07
N LYS A 157 7.66 15.86 -1.37
CA LYS A 157 6.62 16.89 -1.32
C LYS A 157 7.06 18.16 -0.57
N ALA A 158 7.90 18.00 0.43
CA ALA A 158 8.47 19.12 1.16
C ALA A 158 9.47 19.88 0.27
N LEU A 159 10.29 19.18 -0.52
CA LEU A 159 11.13 19.85 -1.52
C LEU A 159 10.28 20.59 -2.56
N GLU A 160 9.25 19.96 -3.14
CA GLU A 160 8.36 20.63 -4.10
C GLU A 160 7.72 21.89 -3.52
N THR A 161 7.31 21.84 -2.24
CA THR A 161 6.73 23.00 -1.54
C THR A 161 7.78 24.08 -1.31
N PHE A 162 8.98 23.70 -0.88
CA PHE A 162 10.11 24.61 -0.72
C PHE A 162 10.45 25.32 -2.04
N LEU A 163 10.53 24.58 -3.14
CA LEU A 163 10.82 25.13 -4.47
C LEU A 163 9.71 26.06 -4.98
N LYS A 164 8.44 25.73 -4.73
CA LYS A 164 7.29 26.60 -5.08
C LYS A 164 7.29 27.93 -4.35
N ASN A 165 7.87 27.97 -3.15
CA ASN A 165 7.99 29.20 -2.37
C ASN A 165 9.18 30.07 -2.83
N GLN A 166 10.06 29.56 -3.69
CA GLN A 166 11.13 30.35 -4.29
C GLN A 166 10.61 31.14 -5.50
N THR A 167 11.11 32.36 -5.67
CA THR A 167 10.73 33.25 -6.77
C THR A 167 11.11 32.63 -8.12
N GLY A 168 10.15 32.47 -9.03
CA GLY A 168 10.38 32.02 -10.41
C GLY A 168 10.04 30.57 -10.74
N MET A 169 9.58 29.77 -9.77
CA MET A 169 9.14 28.38 -10.01
C MET A 169 7.62 28.30 -10.21
N ASP A 170 7.16 27.41 -11.10
CA ASP A 170 5.74 27.19 -11.38
C ASP A 170 5.01 26.64 -10.13
N LYS A 171 3.86 27.22 -9.79
CA LYS A 171 2.97 26.71 -8.73
C LYS A 171 2.51 25.27 -9.00
N SER A 172 2.52 24.85 -10.26
CA SER A 172 2.18 23.49 -10.72
C SER A 172 3.35 22.49 -10.67
N LEU A 173 4.55 22.89 -10.21
CA LEU A 173 5.76 22.05 -10.19
C LEU A 173 5.52 20.67 -9.55
N SER A 174 5.90 19.64 -10.30
CA SER A 174 5.95 18.22 -9.92
C SER A 174 7.26 17.66 -10.45
N ILE A 175 8.15 17.19 -9.59
CA ILE A 175 9.51 16.76 -10.02
C ILE A 175 9.44 15.41 -10.75
N PHE A 176 8.63 14.48 -10.22
CA PHE A 176 8.38 13.19 -10.84
C PHE A 176 6.91 13.04 -11.20
N PHE A 177 6.62 12.41 -12.33
CA PHE A 177 5.25 12.09 -12.71
C PHE A 177 4.59 11.22 -11.64
N LYS A 178 3.41 11.63 -11.17
CA LYS A 178 2.64 10.94 -10.13
C LYS A 178 3.48 10.47 -8.91
N ASN A 179 4.45 11.26 -8.45
CA ASN A 179 5.31 10.92 -7.31
C ASN A 179 6.06 9.58 -7.45
N CYS A 180 6.60 9.26 -8.64
CA CYS A 180 7.36 8.03 -8.88
C CYS A 180 6.54 6.73 -8.77
N LEU A 181 5.25 6.79 -9.12
CA LEU A 181 4.54 5.56 -9.40
C LEU A 181 5.15 4.93 -10.66
N SER A 182 5.61 3.69 -10.53
CA SER A 182 5.86 2.82 -11.67
C SER A 182 4.66 2.97 -12.61
N GLU A 183 4.90 3.33 -13.87
CA GLU A 183 4.02 2.84 -14.93
C GLU A 183 4.09 1.31 -14.81
N ASN A 184 3.23 0.73 -13.98
CA ASN A 184 2.61 -0.51 -14.36
C ASN A 184 2.17 -0.26 -15.79
N THR A 185 2.68 -1.06 -16.71
CA THR A 185 2.22 -1.14 -18.09
C THR A 185 0.73 -1.48 -18.08
N HIS A 186 -0.07 -0.48 -17.73
CA HIS A 186 -1.48 -0.39 -17.97
C HIS A 186 -1.58 -0.15 -19.47
N THR A 187 -1.41 -1.24 -20.22
CA THR A 187 -2.40 -1.51 -21.25
C THR A 187 -3.74 -1.13 -20.64
N LYS A 188 -4.46 -0.22 -21.31
CA LYS A 188 -5.87 0.08 -21.05
C LYS A 188 -6.67 -1.23 -21.11
N ARG A 189 -6.61 -2.03 -20.05
CA ARG A 189 -7.68 -2.92 -19.65
C ARG A 189 -8.48 -2.08 -18.68
N LYS A 190 -9.75 -1.85 -19.02
CA LYS A 190 -10.76 -1.26 -18.13
C LYS A 190 -10.40 -1.59 -16.69
N SER A 191 -10.13 -0.57 -15.87
CA SER A 191 -9.92 -0.75 -14.43
C SER A 191 -11.17 -1.45 -13.89
N GLN A 192 -11.06 -2.75 -13.67
CA GLN A 192 -12.13 -3.53 -13.09
C GLN A 192 -12.29 -3.02 -11.67
N ALA A 193 -13.43 -2.38 -11.39
CA ALA A 193 -13.73 -1.83 -10.08
C ALA A 193 -13.61 -2.95 -9.03
N GLY A 194 -12.89 -2.70 -7.94
CA GLY A 194 -12.87 -3.64 -6.82
C GLY A 194 -14.20 -3.67 -6.05
N VAL A 195 -14.98 -2.58 -6.08
CA VAL A 195 -16.37 -2.54 -5.59
C VAL A 195 -17.22 -2.85 -6.80
N VAL A 196 -17.93 -3.97 -6.74
CA VAL A 196 -18.60 -4.59 -7.88
C VAL A 196 -20.10 -4.61 -7.64
N ASP A 197 -20.90 -4.56 -8.69
CA ASP A 197 -22.35 -4.72 -8.54
C ASP A 197 -22.74 -6.17 -8.22
N ASP A 198 -21.99 -7.13 -8.77
CA ASP A 198 -22.17 -8.56 -8.54
C ASP A 198 -20.84 -9.32 -8.66
N PHE A 199 -20.52 -10.12 -7.65
CA PHE A 199 -19.33 -10.98 -7.65
C PHE A 199 -19.32 -11.99 -8.80
N SER A 200 -20.50 -12.45 -9.25
CA SER A 200 -20.62 -13.48 -10.29
C SER A 200 -20.18 -12.98 -11.68
N GLN A 201 -20.27 -11.66 -11.90
CA GLN A 201 -20.02 -11.01 -13.19
C GLN A 201 -18.58 -10.52 -13.36
N VAL A 202 -17.76 -10.63 -12.31
CA VAL A 202 -16.40 -10.09 -12.29
C VAL A 202 -15.40 -11.24 -12.40
N ASP A 203 -14.59 -11.18 -13.47
CA ASP A 203 -13.57 -12.18 -13.76
C ASP A 203 -12.68 -12.46 -12.54
N ARG A 204 -12.47 -13.75 -12.26
CA ARG A 204 -11.72 -14.29 -11.11
C ARG A 204 -12.24 -13.98 -9.70
N CYS A 205 -13.11 -12.99 -9.49
CA CYS A 205 -13.71 -12.73 -8.17
C CYS A 205 -14.68 -13.85 -7.76
N LYS A 206 -15.38 -14.43 -8.74
CA LYS A 206 -16.24 -15.60 -8.53
C LYS A 206 -15.46 -16.87 -8.15
N ASP A 207 -14.14 -16.94 -8.36
CA ASP A 207 -13.33 -18.13 -8.07
C ASP A 207 -13.26 -18.45 -6.57
N PHE A 208 -13.63 -17.49 -5.72
CA PHE A 208 -13.72 -17.60 -4.27
C PHE A 208 -15.08 -18.05 -3.76
N LEU A 209 -16.04 -18.28 -4.66
CA LEU A 209 -17.41 -18.65 -4.37
C LEU A 209 -17.70 -20.03 -4.94
N TYR A 210 -18.35 -20.88 -4.15
CA TYR A 210 -18.79 -22.19 -4.65
C TYR A 210 -19.75 -22.01 -5.82
N MET A 211 -19.48 -22.69 -6.94
CA MET A 211 -20.18 -22.52 -8.23
C MET A 211 -20.25 -21.06 -8.71
N GLY A 212 -19.30 -20.20 -8.29
CA GLY A 212 -19.29 -18.78 -8.63
C GLY A 212 -20.47 -17.97 -8.07
N THR A 213 -21.20 -18.52 -7.10
CA THR A 213 -22.45 -17.94 -6.59
C THR A 213 -22.26 -17.40 -5.16
N PRO A 214 -22.55 -16.11 -4.91
CA PRO A 214 -22.43 -15.55 -3.57
C PRO A 214 -23.58 -15.98 -2.66
N PRO A 215 -23.40 -15.86 -1.32
CA PRO A 215 -24.50 -15.91 -0.37
C PRO A 215 -25.67 -15.02 -0.76
N ARG A 216 -26.90 -15.51 -0.56
CA ARG A 216 -28.14 -14.83 -0.96
C ARG A 216 -28.97 -14.43 0.25
N GLY A 217 -29.92 -13.51 0.02
CA GLY A 217 -30.95 -13.16 1.00
C GLY A 217 -30.58 -12.03 1.97
N TYR A 218 -29.50 -11.28 1.74
CA TYR A 218 -29.20 -10.07 2.51
C TYR A 218 -30.08 -8.90 2.04
N LEU A 219 -30.74 -8.20 2.97
CA LEU A 219 -31.73 -7.16 2.68
C LEU A 219 -31.17 -5.72 2.63
N GLY A 220 -29.85 -5.54 2.78
CA GLY A 220 -29.21 -4.21 2.82
C GLY A 220 -28.87 -3.66 1.44
N THR A 221 -29.47 -2.53 1.07
CA THR A 221 -29.18 -1.81 -0.19
C THR A 221 -27.90 -0.98 -0.15
N SER A 222 -27.39 -0.67 1.04
CA SER A 222 -26.17 0.12 1.26
C SER A 222 -24.88 -0.72 1.27
N LEU A 223 -25.01 -2.06 1.26
CA LEU A 223 -23.86 -2.97 1.35
C LEU A 223 -23.00 -2.89 0.10
N LYS A 224 -21.68 -2.95 0.29
CA LYS A 224 -20.68 -2.91 -0.77
C LYS A 224 -20.09 -4.29 -0.98
N LYS A 225 -20.10 -4.76 -2.22
CA LYS A 225 -19.46 -6.01 -2.63
C LYS A 225 -18.05 -5.71 -3.08
N ILE A 226 -17.06 -6.10 -2.29
CA ILE A 226 -15.65 -5.82 -2.54
C ILE A 226 -14.97 -7.10 -3.04
N CYS A 227 -14.54 -7.11 -4.29
CA CYS A 227 -13.54 -8.03 -4.77
C CYS A 227 -12.17 -7.54 -4.34
N GLN A 228 -11.64 -8.16 -3.30
CA GLN A 228 -10.43 -7.73 -2.62
C GLN A 228 -9.22 -8.01 -3.49
N ARG A 229 -8.48 -6.96 -3.86
CA ARG A 229 -7.29 -7.09 -4.71
C ARG A 229 -6.05 -6.62 -3.99
N TYR A 230 -4.99 -7.39 -4.15
CA TYR A 230 -3.66 -7.04 -3.66
C TYR A 230 -2.61 -7.40 -4.70
N VAL A 231 -1.81 -6.39 -5.09
CA VAL A 231 -0.84 -6.47 -6.20
C VAL A 231 -1.54 -6.89 -7.50
N ASP A 232 -2.62 -6.17 -7.83
CA ASP A 232 -3.49 -6.30 -9.00
C ASP A 232 -4.20 -7.65 -9.18
N LYS A 233 -4.09 -8.55 -8.20
CA LYS A 233 -4.70 -9.88 -8.21
C LYS A 233 -5.87 -9.96 -7.23
N PRO A 234 -7.05 -10.46 -7.65
CA PRO A 234 -8.11 -10.86 -6.72
C PRO A 234 -7.61 -11.90 -5.73
N ARG A 235 -7.97 -11.74 -4.44
CA ARG A 235 -7.51 -12.59 -3.33
C ARG A 235 -8.65 -13.27 -2.59
N TYR A 236 -9.76 -12.56 -2.41
CA TYR A 236 -11.01 -13.04 -1.80
C TYR A 236 -12.12 -12.03 -2.08
N VAL A 237 -13.34 -12.27 -1.58
CA VAL A 237 -14.44 -11.31 -1.67
C VAL A 237 -15.01 -10.99 -0.30
N THR A 238 -15.52 -9.77 -0.14
CA THR A 238 -16.09 -9.28 1.12
C THR A 238 -17.40 -8.56 0.83
N LEU A 239 -18.47 -8.92 1.54
CA LEU A 239 -19.65 -8.06 1.63
C LEU A 239 -19.48 -7.13 2.84
N TYR A 240 -19.42 -5.83 2.59
CA TYR A 240 -19.03 -4.83 3.56
C TYR A 240 -20.19 -3.86 3.85
N ASP A 241 -20.36 -3.50 5.12
CA ASP A 241 -21.33 -2.50 5.54
C ASP A 241 -20.61 -1.17 5.85
N PRO A 242 -20.70 -0.16 4.97
CA PRO A 242 -20.07 1.13 5.17
C PRO A 242 -20.75 2.01 6.23
N GLN A 243 -21.94 1.64 6.72
CA GLN A 243 -22.60 2.35 7.82
C GLN A 243 -22.18 1.80 9.18
N LYS A 244 -21.88 0.50 9.24
CA LYS A 244 -21.41 -0.19 10.46
C LYS A 244 -19.90 -0.36 10.51
N HIS A 245 -19.20 0.03 9.44
CA HIS A 245 -17.75 -0.09 9.22
C HIS A 245 -17.20 -1.50 9.46
N ILE A 246 -17.96 -2.54 9.12
CA ILE A 246 -17.57 -3.95 9.29
C ILE A 246 -17.85 -4.79 8.04
N PRO A 247 -17.06 -5.85 7.78
CA PRO A 247 -17.47 -6.91 6.89
C PRO A 247 -18.66 -7.68 7.48
N VAL A 248 -19.73 -7.81 6.69
CA VAL A 248 -20.83 -8.72 6.98
C VAL A 248 -20.38 -10.17 6.79
N TYR A 249 -19.66 -10.43 5.70
CA TYR A 249 -18.95 -11.69 5.50
C TYR A 249 -17.71 -11.51 4.61
N SER A 250 -16.79 -12.47 4.72
CA SER A 250 -15.63 -12.66 3.85
C SER A 250 -15.65 -14.09 3.31
N ALA A 251 -15.50 -14.25 2.00
CA ALA A 251 -15.54 -15.54 1.30
C ALA A 251 -14.25 -15.77 0.51
N TYR A 252 -13.64 -16.94 0.69
CA TYR A 252 -12.31 -17.26 0.19
C TYR A 252 -12.15 -18.76 -0.10
N THR A 253 -11.14 -19.12 -0.89
CA THR A 253 -10.72 -20.52 -1.03
C THR A 253 -9.66 -20.85 -0.01
N PHE A 254 -9.81 -21.97 0.70
CA PHE A 254 -8.78 -22.50 1.58
C PHE A 254 -7.55 -22.97 0.78
N LYS A 255 -6.33 -22.68 1.25
CA LYS A 255 -5.08 -22.88 0.48
C LYS A 255 -4.18 -24.02 0.95
N LYS A 256 -4.71 -24.99 1.70
CA LYS A 256 -3.93 -26.09 2.31
C LYS A 256 -2.71 -25.56 3.08
N SER A 257 -2.98 -24.78 4.13
CA SER A 257 -1.98 -23.99 4.86
C SER A 257 -1.29 -24.76 5.98
N ASP A 258 -0.04 -24.40 6.29
CA ASP A 258 0.72 -24.83 7.47
C ASP A 258 0.19 -24.24 8.79
N GLY A 259 -0.59 -23.16 8.71
CA GLY A 259 -1.13 -22.44 9.86
C GLY A 259 -0.20 -21.36 10.41
N GLU A 260 0.95 -21.10 9.76
CA GLU A 260 1.87 -20.05 10.20
C GLU A 260 1.30 -18.67 9.93
N LYS A 261 1.35 -17.79 10.93
CA LYS A 261 0.97 -16.38 10.76
C LYS A 261 2.12 -15.58 10.17
N ARG A 262 1.78 -14.50 9.46
CA ARG A 262 2.78 -13.50 9.10
C ARG A 262 3.04 -12.53 10.25
N VAL A 263 4.29 -12.12 10.36
CA VAL A 263 4.73 -11.03 11.24
C VAL A 263 4.97 -9.80 10.36
N ASP A 264 4.71 -8.61 10.90
CA ASP A 264 5.05 -7.31 10.30
C ASP A 264 4.34 -6.93 8.97
N ILE A 265 3.07 -7.33 8.79
CA ILE A 265 2.25 -6.82 7.69
C ILE A 265 1.55 -5.51 8.11
N PRO A 266 1.71 -4.41 7.36
CA PRO A 266 1.00 -3.18 7.66
C PRO A 266 -0.50 -3.36 7.42
N TRP A 267 -1.32 -2.77 8.28
CA TRP A 267 -2.75 -2.69 8.06
C TRP A 267 -3.07 -1.83 6.84
N MET A 268 -4.01 -2.31 6.04
CA MET A 268 -4.41 -1.71 4.76
C MET A 268 -5.87 -1.24 4.80
N PHE A 269 -6.20 -0.36 3.86
CA PHE A 269 -7.52 0.19 3.61
C PHE A 269 -7.89 0.00 2.13
N GLU A 270 -9.17 0.21 1.80
CA GLU A 270 -9.68 0.16 0.43
C GLU A 270 -9.86 1.59 -0.12
N PRO A 271 -8.98 2.10 -1.00
CA PRO A 271 -9.06 3.49 -1.47
C PRO A 271 -10.36 3.82 -2.21
N GLN A 272 -10.87 2.82 -2.92
CA GLN A 272 -12.12 2.87 -3.69
C GLN A 272 -13.39 2.97 -2.85
N LEU A 273 -13.34 2.67 -1.54
CA LEU A 273 -14.48 2.93 -0.66
C LEU A 273 -14.61 4.41 -0.29
N ALA A 274 -13.50 5.14 -0.27
CA ALA A 274 -13.49 6.56 0.08
C ALA A 274 -13.60 7.49 -1.12
N THR A 275 -13.06 7.09 -2.27
CA THR A 275 -13.11 7.89 -3.49
C THR A 275 -13.41 7.04 -4.71
N GLU A 276 -14.30 7.50 -5.59
CA GLU A 276 -14.62 6.78 -6.85
C GLU A 276 -13.41 6.63 -7.78
N LYS A 277 -12.42 7.52 -7.64
CA LYS A 277 -11.14 7.47 -8.36
C LYS A 277 -10.07 6.64 -7.64
N GLY A 278 -10.42 6.05 -6.50
CA GLY A 278 -9.52 5.23 -5.71
C GLY A 278 -9.07 3.98 -6.45
N SER A 279 -7.84 3.54 -6.18
CA SER A 279 -7.30 2.28 -6.67
C SER A 279 -8.21 1.11 -6.28
N SER A 280 -8.33 0.12 -7.17
CA SER A 280 -9.01 -1.13 -6.86
C SER A 280 -8.18 -2.08 -5.99
N ASN A 281 -6.95 -1.70 -5.64
CA ASN A 281 -6.07 -2.48 -4.78
C ASN A 281 -6.10 -1.91 -3.37
N MET A 282 -6.06 -2.79 -2.39
CA MET A 282 -5.83 -2.41 -1.00
C MET A 282 -4.43 -1.81 -0.83
N GLU A 283 -4.33 -0.78 0.00
CA GLU A 283 -3.11 0.00 0.21
C GLU A 283 -2.84 0.19 1.72
N PRO A 284 -1.57 0.23 2.17
CA PRO A 284 -1.24 0.52 3.56
C PRO A 284 -1.79 1.87 4.00
N PHE A 285 -2.26 1.97 5.25
CA PHE A 285 -2.67 3.26 5.81
C PHE A 285 -1.51 4.28 5.74
N PRO A 286 -1.74 5.51 5.23
CA PRO A 286 -0.71 6.54 5.17
C PRO A 286 -0.37 7.01 6.59
N GLN A 287 0.90 7.27 6.91
CA GLN A 287 1.28 7.69 8.27
C GLN A 287 0.80 9.10 8.68
N SER A 288 0.21 9.89 7.77
CA SER A 288 -0.26 11.24 8.07
C SER A 288 -1.70 11.25 8.59
N ALA A 289 -1.90 11.63 9.86
CA ALA A 289 -3.21 11.78 10.50
C ALA A 289 -4.24 12.61 9.70
N LEU A 290 -3.78 13.55 8.85
CA LEU A 290 -4.66 14.37 8.00
C LEU A 290 -5.29 13.59 6.83
N MET A 291 -4.64 12.53 6.33
CA MET A 291 -5.24 11.68 5.28
C MET A 291 -6.24 10.68 5.84
N HIS A 292 -6.07 10.24 7.10
CA HIS A 292 -7.02 9.32 7.75
C HIS A 292 -8.46 9.84 7.72
N LYS A 293 -8.66 11.16 7.90
CA LYS A 293 -9.98 11.80 7.93
C LYS A 293 -10.83 11.62 6.67
N ASN A 294 -10.22 11.41 5.50
CA ASN A 294 -10.97 11.22 4.26
C ASN A 294 -11.58 9.81 4.11
N PHE A 295 -11.10 8.83 4.90
CA PHE A 295 -11.54 7.44 4.81
C PHE A 295 -12.56 7.07 5.89
N GLU A 296 -12.59 7.84 6.98
CA GLU A 296 -13.38 7.55 8.18
C GLU A 296 -14.88 7.48 7.92
N ASP A 297 -15.40 8.15 6.89
CA ASP A 297 -16.82 8.13 6.58
C ASP A 297 -17.29 6.77 6.05
N THR A 298 -16.44 6.04 5.34
CA THR A 298 -16.86 4.85 4.58
C THR A 298 -16.20 3.56 5.05
N GLN A 299 -15.16 3.63 5.88
CA GLN A 299 -14.53 2.46 6.46
C GLN A 299 -13.92 2.74 7.84
N ALA A 300 -13.64 1.66 8.58
CA ALA A 300 -12.92 1.75 9.84
C ALA A 300 -11.46 2.18 9.62
N VAL A 301 -10.91 2.92 10.58
CA VAL A 301 -9.49 3.31 10.61
C VAL A 301 -8.80 2.73 11.86
N LEU A 302 -7.47 2.80 11.92
CA LEU A 302 -6.70 2.21 13.02
C LEU A 302 -7.05 2.83 14.37
N GLU A 303 -7.35 4.12 14.38
CA GLU A 303 -7.74 4.91 15.54
C GLU A 303 -9.06 4.41 16.15
N ASP A 304 -9.95 3.80 15.35
CA ASP A 304 -11.21 3.22 15.87
C ASP A 304 -10.96 2.02 16.79
N TYR A 305 -9.78 1.39 16.71
CA TYR A 305 -9.38 0.24 17.52
C TYR A 305 -8.33 0.58 18.60
N ALA A 306 -7.78 1.79 18.61
CA ALA A 306 -6.63 2.14 19.46
C ALA A 306 -7.00 2.21 20.96
N ASP A 307 -8.16 2.77 21.28
CA ASP A 307 -8.55 3.07 22.67
C ASP A 307 -9.47 2.02 23.31
N VAL A 308 -9.72 0.89 22.62
CA VAL A 308 -10.65 -0.15 23.07
C VAL A 308 -9.95 -1.43 23.54
N VAL A 309 -9.39 -1.39 24.75
CA VAL A 309 -8.56 -2.46 25.34
C VAL A 309 -9.24 -3.85 25.41
N GLN A 310 -10.58 -3.89 25.40
CA GLN A 310 -11.36 -5.13 25.50
C GLN A 310 -11.55 -5.87 24.18
N TYR A 311 -11.26 -5.23 23.04
CA TYR A 311 -11.46 -5.80 21.71
C TYR A 311 -10.13 -6.04 21.00
N GLU A 312 -10.08 -7.13 20.24
CA GLU A 312 -9.04 -7.46 19.29
C GLU A 312 -9.57 -7.33 17.87
N ARG A 313 -8.66 -7.10 16.93
CA ARG A 313 -8.95 -7.11 15.50
C ARG A 313 -9.07 -8.57 15.03
N GLY A 314 -10.29 -9.09 14.98
CA GLY A 314 -10.58 -10.44 14.50
C GLY A 314 -10.71 -10.49 12.98
N GLN A 315 -9.83 -11.25 12.32
CA GLN A 315 -9.88 -11.44 10.86
C GLN A 315 -10.99 -12.42 10.44
N MET A 316 -11.76 -12.04 9.42
CA MET A 316 -12.83 -12.88 8.85
C MET A 316 -12.26 -13.94 7.91
N ASN A 317 -11.35 -13.53 7.01
CA ASN A 317 -10.45 -14.40 6.29
C ASN A 317 -9.10 -14.46 7.05
N PRO A 318 -8.81 -15.53 7.80
CA PRO A 318 -7.61 -15.68 8.62
C PRO A 318 -6.36 -15.97 7.76
N ASP A 319 -5.21 -15.41 8.15
CA ASP A 319 -3.94 -15.66 7.45
C ASP A 319 -3.46 -17.12 7.58
N GLU A 320 -3.92 -17.80 8.61
CA GLU A 320 -3.69 -19.23 8.89
C GLU A 320 -4.37 -20.15 7.87
N HIS A 321 -5.33 -19.65 7.10
CA HIS A 321 -5.97 -20.41 6.02
C HIS A 321 -5.32 -20.16 4.64
N GLN A 322 -4.41 -19.19 4.55
CA GLN A 322 -3.70 -18.82 3.34
C GLN A 322 -2.31 -19.46 3.32
N ALA A 323 -1.74 -19.68 2.12
CA ALA A 323 -0.42 -20.30 1.95
C ALA A 323 0.58 -19.35 1.27
N ASP A 324 0.17 -18.68 0.19
CA ASP A 324 1.04 -17.72 -0.49
C ASP A 324 1.30 -16.48 0.37
N PRO A 325 2.56 -16.00 0.44
CA PRO A 325 2.93 -14.72 1.01
C PRO A 325 1.97 -13.56 0.78
N LEU A 326 1.58 -13.32 -0.47
CA LEU A 326 0.74 -12.18 -0.84
C LEU A 326 -0.73 -12.44 -0.50
N ASP A 327 -1.18 -13.70 -0.54
CA ASP A 327 -2.52 -14.09 -0.06
C ASP A 327 -2.63 -13.87 1.46
N LYS A 328 -1.61 -14.27 2.23
CA LYS A 328 -1.53 -13.99 3.68
C LYS A 328 -1.49 -12.49 3.95
N ALA A 329 -0.69 -11.72 3.21
CA ALA A 329 -0.64 -10.26 3.41
C ALA A 329 -1.99 -9.57 3.10
N ALA A 330 -2.75 -10.07 2.12
CA ALA A 330 -4.02 -9.49 1.74
C ALA A 330 -5.13 -9.60 2.80
N THR A 331 -4.96 -10.44 3.84
CA THR A 331 -5.92 -10.54 4.94
C THR A 331 -5.84 -9.38 5.93
N TYR A 332 -4.77 -8.57 5.88
CA TYR A 332 -4.49 -7.45 6.78
C TYR A 332 -5.10 -6.13 6.28
N THR A 333 -6.36 -6.15 5.87
CA THR A 333 -7.17 -4.95 5.56
C THR A 333 -8.28 -4.80 6.60
N LEU A 334 -8.61 -3.58 7.01
CA LEU A 334 -9.68 -3.37 8.00
C LEU A 334 -11.08 -3.70 7.47
N THR A 335 -11.24 -3.80 6.14
CA THR A 335 -12.46 -4.34 5.54
C THR A 335 -12.61 -5.86 5.71
N ASN A 336 -11.61 -6.55 6.25
CA ASN A 336 -11.64 -7.98 6.60
C ASN A 336 -11.61 -8.21 8.12
N VAL A 337 -11.88 -7.17 8.94
CA VAL A 337 -11.72 -7.21 10.39
C VAL A 337 -13.00 -6.78 11.12
N VAL A 338 -13.28 -7.45 12.24
CA VAL A 338 -14.32 -7.04 13.21
C VAL A 338 -13.75 -6.98 14.63
N PRO A 339 -14.35 -6.18 15.54
CA PRO A 339 -13.97 -6.19 16.95
C PRO A 339 -14.42 -7.49 17.64
N LEU A 340 -13.49 -8.30 18.13
CA LEU A 340 -13.78 -9.51 18.90
C LEU A 340 -13.31 -9.35 20.35
N ILE A 341 -14.10 -9.84 21.30
CA ILE A 341 -13.71 -9.91 22.71
C ILE A 341 -12.47 -10.79 22.84
N ARG A 342 -11.47 -10.34 23.60
CA ARG A 342 -10.16 -11.00 23.76
C ARG A 342 -10.28 -12.48 24.11
N GLU A 343 -11.09 -12.82 25.09
CA GLU A 343 -11.31 -14.18 25.58
C GLU A 343 -11.92 -15.09 24.51
N PHE A 344 -12.83 -14.55 23.69
CA PHE A 344 -13.41 -15.28 22.57
C PHE A 344 -12.40 -15.46 21.42
N ASN A 345 -11.71 -14.38 21.04
CA ASN A 345 -10.76 -14.37 19.92
C ASN A 345 -9.58 -15.32 20.13
N PHE A 346 -8.87 -15.20 21.26
CA PHE A 346 -7.69 -16.00 21.57
C PHE A 346 -8.03 -17.43 22.04
N GLY A 347 -9.27 -17.68 22.46
CA GLY A 347 -9.70 -18.98 22.95
C GLY A 347 -10.54 -19.74 21.92
N PRO A 348 -11.88 -19.81 22.08
CA PRO A 348 -12.75 -20.63 21.24
C PRO A 348 -12.64 -20.33 19.74
N TRP A 349 -12.55 -19.05 19.34
CA TRP A 349 -12.50 -18.69 17.93
C TRP A 349 -11.19 -19.13 17.25
N SER A 350 -10.04 -18.82 17.86
CA SER A 350 -8.73 -19.29 17.36
C SER A 350 -8.67 -20.82 17.28
N THR A 351 -9.28 -21.53 18.24
CA THR A 351 -9.40 -22.99 18.19
C THR A 351 -10.24 -23.45 17.01
N GLN A 352 -11.36 -22.79 16.71
CA GLN A 352 -12.22 -23.13 15.58
C GLN A 352 -11.53 -22.91 14.22
N VAL A 353 -10.75 -21.84 14.08
CA VAL A 353 -9.90 -21.58 12.90
C VAL A 353 -8.95 -22.76 12.68
N GLU A 354 -8.22 -23.16 13.73
CA GLU A 354 -7.25 -24.26 13.66
C GLU A 354 -7.91 -25.64 13.38
N VAL A 355 -9.06 -25.92 14.01
CA VAL A 355 -9.82 -27.16 13.77
C VAL A 355 -10.29 -27.23 12.33
N THR A 356 -10.81 -26.11 11.78
CA THR A 356 -11.25 -26.03 10.39
C THR A 356 -10.07 -26.24 9.44
N ARG A 357 -8.92 -25.61 9.71
CA ARG A 357 -7.69 -25.79 8.92
C ARG A 357 -7.26 -27.26 8.88
N LYS A 358 -7.15 -27.92 10.05
CA LYS A 358 -6.75 -29.33 10.14
C LYS A 358 -7.73 -30.25 9.40
N ARG A 359 -9.04 -30.04 9.59
CA ARG A 359 -10.08 -30.82 8.92
C ARG A 359 -9.98 -30.72 7.41
N LEU A 360 -9.90 -29.50 6.87
CA LEU A 360 -9.82 -29.28 5.43
C LEU A 360 -8.48 -29.74 4.85
N ASN A 361 -7.36 -29.59 5.57
CA ASN A 361 -6.07 -30.14 5.14
C ASN A 361 -6.10 -31.66 4.98
N ASN A 362 -6.68 -32.35 5.97
CA ASN A 362 -6.60 -33.80 6.07
C ASN A 362 -7.63 -34.52 5.20
N TYR A 363 -8.83 -33.93 5.04
CA TYR A 363 -9.97 -34.65 4.48
C TYR A 363 -10.60 -33.98 3.25
N CYS A 364 -10.25 -32.74 2.91
CA CYS A 364 -10.69 -32.14 1.64
C CYS A 364 -9.64 -32.37 0.54
N HIS A 365 -9.99 -33.17 -0.46
CA HIS A 365 -9.10 -33.45 -1.59
C HIS A 365 -9.15 -32.32 -2.63
N GLY A 366 -10.35 -31.83 -2.92
CA GLY A 366 -10.59 -30.76 -3.89
C GLY A 366 -10.42 -29.35 -3.33
N LYS A 367 -11.10 -28.40 -3.96
CA LYS A 367 -11.13 -27.00 -3.54
C LYS A 367 -12.18 -26.80 -2.46
N ALA A 368 -11.76 -26.35 -1.28
CA ALA A 368 -12.67 -25.91 -0.23
C ALA A 368 -12.95 -24.41 -0.32
N TYR A 369 -14.22 -24.05 -0.23
CA TYR A 369 -14.71 -22.68 -0.14
C TYR A 369 -15.12 -22.40 1.31
N VAL A 370 -14.70 -21.27 1.85
CA VAL A 370 -14.98 -20.89 3.24
C VAL A 370 -15.63 -19.51 3.24
N ILE A 371 -16.66 -19.37 4.07
CA ILE A 371 -17.37 -18.11 4.28
C ILE A 371 -17.42 -17.88 5.78
N THR A 372 -16.85 -16.77 6.22
CA THR A 372 -16.89 -16.33 7.61
C THR A 372 -17.69 -15.05 7.65
N GLY A 373 -18.64 -14.93 8.58
CA GLY A 373 -19.55 -13.80 8.67
C GLY A 373 -19.97 -13.51 10.09
N VAL A 374 -20.53 -12.32 10.31
CA VAL A 374 -21.00 -11.85 11.62
C VAL A 374 -22.49 -11.56 11.62
N THR A 375 -23.11 -11.55 12.81
CA THR A 375 -24.39 -10.88 12.99
C THR A 375 -24.17 -9.37 13.07
N THR A 376 -25.00 -8.59 12.39
CA THR A 376 -24.85 -7.12 12.31
C THR A 376 -25.63 -6.37 13.40
N SER A 377 -26.24 -7.10 14.34
CA SER A 377 -26.81 -6.58 15.59
C SER A 377 -25.73 -6.48 16.66
N GLY A 378 -25.77 -5.43 17.47
CA GLY A 378 -24.87 -5.27 18.60
C GLY A 378 -24.58 -3.83 18.99
N ASN A 379 -23.59 -3.68 19.88
CA ASN A 379 -23.09 -2.39 20.33
C ASN A 379 -22.18 -1.76 19.27
N MET A 380 -21.94 -0.46 19.37
CA MET A 380 -20.98 0.26 18.52
C MET A 380 -19.80 0.73 19.37
N ILE A 381 -18.59 0.59 18.85
CA ILE A 381 -17.42 1.32 19.36
C ILE A 381 -17.64 2.80 19.07
N ARG A 382 -17.44 3.63 20.10
CA ARG A 382 -17.59 5.08 20.00
C ARG A 382 -16.24 5.77 20.07
N ARG A 383 -16.03 6.73 19.18
CA ARG A 383 -14.87 7.63 19.16
C ARG A 383 -15.38 9.05 18.99
N ASP A 384 -14.91 9.99 19.81
CA ASP A 384 -15.37 11.38 19.80
C ASP A 384 -16.91 11.54 19.85
N ASN A 385 -17.56 10.70 20.68
CA ASN A 385 -19.02 10.57 20.79
C ASN A 385 -19.77 10.10 19.54
N LEU A 386 -19.09 9.72 18.46
CA LEU A 386 -19.68 9.15 17.25
C LEU A 386 -19.63 7.63 17.28
N ASN A 387 -20.68 6.97 16.78
CA ASN A 387 -20.64 5.53 16.53
C ASN A 387 -19.77 5.27 15.30
N ARG A 388 -18.72 4.47 15.48
CA ARG A 388 -17.74 4.16 14.43
C ARG A 388 -17.93 2.73 13.93
N VAL A 389 -17.52 1.76 14.73
CA VAL A 389 -17.44 0.35 14.30
C VAL A 389 -18.44 -0.49 15.07
N ALA A 390 -19.26 -1.28 14.38
CA ALA A 390 -20.16 -2.22 15.02
C ALA A 390 -19.39 -3.39 15.64
N VAL A 391 -19.81 -3.78 16.84
CA VAL A 391 -19.34 -4.97 17.55
C VAL A 391 -20.36 -6.09 17.31
N PRO A 392 -19.96 -7.18 16.65
CA PRO A 392 -20.89 -8.27 16.35
C PRO A 392 -21.27 -9.06 17.61
N GLU A 393 -22.55 -9.44 17.75
CA GLU A 393 -23.03 -10.34 18.81
C GLU A 393 -22.51 -11.78 18.61
N PHE A 394 -22.55 -12.29 17.37
CA PHE A 394 -22.06 -13.61 17.00
C PHE A 394 -21.09 -13.56 15.82
N MET A 395 -20.13 -14.47 15.88
CA MET A 395 -19.18 -14.79 14.83
C MET A 395 -19.54 -16.18 14.28
N TRP A 396 -19.56 -16.35 12.96
CA TRP A 396 -19.83 -17.65 12.34
C TRP A 396 -18.90 -17.93 11.16
N THR A 397 -18.68 -19.22 10.88
CA THR A 397 -17.93 -19.68 9.72
C THR A 397 -18.57 -20.94 9.15
N ALA A 398 -18.46 -21.13 7.85
CA ALA A 398 -18.94 -22.30 7.15
C ALA A 398 -18.00 -22.65 6.01
N TYR A 399 -17.85 -23.95 5.73
CA TYR A 399 -17.06 -24.42 4.61
C TYR A 399 -17.86 -25.37 3.72
N CYS A 400 -17.42 -25.47 2.46
CA CYS A 400 -17.94 -26.34 1.43
C CYS A 400 -16.77 -27.01 0.70
N CYS A 401 -16.72 -28.34 0.72
CA CYS A 401 -15.77 -29.17 -0.01
C CYS A 401 -16.50 -30.42 -0.53
N THR A 402 -16.77 -30.45 -1.84
CA THR A 402 -17.52 -31.54 -2.47
C THR A 402 -16.69 -32.78 -2.77
N ASP A 403 -15.36 -32.63 -2.87
CA ASP A 403 -14.41 -33.71 -3.11
C ASP A 403 -13.58 -33.94 -1.84
N TYR A 404 -13.99 -34.93 -1.04
CA TYR A 404 -13.45 -35.20 0.29
C TYR A 404 -13.23 -36.70 0.52
N ASP A 405 -12.47 -37.03 1.54
CA ASP A 405 -12.15 -38.41 1.91
C ASP A 405 -13.38 -39.13 2.51
N HIS A 406 -13.99 -40.02 1.74
CA HIS A 406 -15.10 -40.86 2.20
C HIS A 406 -14.69 -41.96 3.20
N ASN A 407 -13.38 -42.20 3.38
CA ASN A 407 -12.84 -43.12 4.39
C ASN A 407 -12.46 -42.42 5.70
N ALA A 408 -12.64 -41.10 5.79
CA ALA A 408 -12.39 -40.35 7.01
C ALA A 408 -13.15 -40.94 8.22
N PRO A 409 -12.59 -40.82 9.45
CA PRO A 409 -13.29 -41.23 10.66
C PRO A 409 -14.68 -40.59 10.73
N TYR A 410 -15.68 -41.33 11.23
CA TYR A 410 -17.07 -40.86 11.23
C TYR A 410 -17.20 -39.45 11.82
N SER A 411 -16.47 -39.15 12.90
CA SER A 411 -16.44 -37.85 13.59
C SER A 411 -16.10 -36.64 12.70
N GLU A 412 -15.38 -36.88 11.60
CA GLU A 412 -15.05 -35.86 10.59
C GLU A 412 -15.94 -36.01 9.36
N ARG A 413 -16.17 -37.24 8.90
CA ARG A 413 -16.92 -37.54 7.67
C ARG A 413 -18.35 -37.00 7.68
N TYR A 414 -19.05 -37.02 8.80
CA TYR A 414 -20.43 -36.48 8.87
C TYR A 414 -20.50 -34.96 8.70
N LYS A 415 -19.36 -34.26 8.80
CA LYS A 415 -19.23 -32.80 8.62
C LYS A 415 -18.84 -32.42 7.19
N PHE A 416 -18.87 -33.35 6.24
CA PHE A 416 -18.68 -33.11 4.82
C PHE A 416 -19.95 -33.47 4.03
N PRO A 417 -20.22 -32.81 2.89
CA PRO A 417 -19.36 -31.86 2.19
C PRO A 417 -19.35 -30.44 2.78
N ALA A 418 -20.31 -30.11 3.64
CA ALA A 418 -20.38 -28.78 4.24
C ALA A 418 -20.85 -28.80 5.70
N PHE A 419 -20.25 -27.93 6.50
CA PHE A 419 -20.59 -27.72 7.90
C PHE A 419 -20.33 -26.27 8.29
N GLY A 420 -20.97 -25.84 9.37
CA GLY A 420 -20.81 -24.51 9.91
C GLY A 420 -20.52 -24.52 11.39
N ALA A 421 -20.09 -23.38 11.91
CA ALA A 421 -19.89 -23.14 13.31
C ALA A 421 -20.25 -21.70 13.65
N TYR A 422 -20.76 -21.45 14.85
CA TYR A 422 -20.97 -20.11 15.37
C TYR A 422 -20.62 -20.02 16.85
N GLY A 423 -20.27 -18.84 17.32
CA GLY A 423 -19.95 -18.55 18.72
C GLY A 423 -20.38 -17.15 19.12
N LEU A 424 -20.75 -17.00 20.38
CA LEU A 424 -21.09 -15.72 20.98
C LEU A 424 -19.81 -14.91 21.25
N ASN A 425 -19.76 -13.68 20.74
CA ASN A 425 -18.62 -12.77 20.91
C ASN A 425 -18.66 -12.10 22.30
N ASP A 426 -18.44 -12.89 23.34
CA ASP A 426 -18.54 -12.46 24.74
C ASP A 426 -17.43 -13.08 25.59
N ARG A 427 -17.29 -12.64 26.83
CA ARG A 427 -16.33 -13.14 27.81
C ARG A 427 -16.74 -14.49 28.40
N VAL A 428 -18.04 -14.73 28.50
CA VAL A 428 -18.64 -15.93 29.10
C VAL A 428 -19.61 -16.58 28.15
N ASN A 429 -19.83 -17.89 28.29
CA ASN A 429 -20.73 -18.68 27.43
C ASN A 429 -20.39 -18.55 25.93
N ASN A 430 -19.11 -18.35 25.61
CA ASN A 430 -18.60 -18.04 24.28
C ASN A 430 -18.13 -19.30 23.52
N HIS A 431 -18.71 -20.45 23.86
CA HIS A 431 -18.37 -21.73 23.24
C HIS A 431 -18.78 -21.76 21.76
N ILE A 432 -17.98 -22.48 20.96
CA ILE A 432 -18.28 -22.70 19.55
C ILE A 432 -19.26 -23.86 19.42
N VAL A 433 -20.31 -23.65 18.62
CA VAL A 433 -21.31 -24.67 18.29
C VAL A 433 -21.17 -25.02 16.81
N GLU A 434 -20.65 -26.22 16.51
CA GLU A 434 -20.62 -26.73 15.14
C GLU A 434 -21.98 -27.36 14.77
N VAL A 435 -22.52 -27.02 13.61
CA VAL A 435 -23.85 -27.45 13.14
C VAL A 435 -23.89 -27.67 11.62
N PRO A 436 -24.84 -28.50 11.12
CA PRO A 436 -25.11 -28.58 9.69
C PRO A 436 -25.50 -27.21 9.10
N ILE A 437 -25.19 -26.97 7.82
CA ILE A 437 -25.42 -25.68 7.16
C ILE A 437 -26.87 -25.18 7.32
N LYS A 438 -27.87 -26.05 7.16
CA LYS A 438 -29.28 -25.68 7.33
C LYS A 438 -29.62 -25.17 8.74
N ASN A 439 -28.97 -25.72 9.76
CA ASN A 439 -29.17 -25.27 11.13
C ASN A 439 -28.48 -23.93 11.37
N LEU A 440 -27.29 -23.72 10.78
CA LEU A 440 -26.64 -22.40 10.79
C LEU A 440 -27.51 -21.35 10.09
N GLU A 441 -28.04 -21.65 8.90
CA GLU A 441 -28.94 -20.75 8.16
C GLU A 441 -30.19 -20.40 8.96
N LYS A 442 -30.80 -21.39 9.62
CA LYS A 442 -31.95 -21.17 10.50
C LYS A 442 -31.60 -20.28 11.69
N PHE A 443 -30.43 -20.49 12.30
CA PHE A 443 -29.94 -19.67 13.40
C PHE A 443 -29.73 -18.21 12.95
N LEU A 444 -29.04 -18.01 11.83
CA LEU A 444 -28.75 -16.66 11.30
C LEU A 444 -30.00 -15.91 10.85
N LYS A 445 -30.99 -16.60 10.28
CA LYS A 445 -32.32 -16.02 10.00
C LYS A 445 -33.02 -15.44 11.23
N GLY A 446 -32.74 -16.00 12.42
CA GLY A 446 -33.27 -15.50 13.69
C GLY A 446 -32.45 -14.36 14.31
N LYS A 447 -31.28 -14.04 13.76
CA LYS A 447 -30.30 -13.10 14.34
C LYS A 447 -29.89 -11.96 13.40
N MET A 448 -30.24 -12.03 12.13
CA MET A 448 -29.86 -11.05 11.11
C MET A 448 -31.05 -10.64 10.25
N GLU A 449 -30.98 -9.44 9.67
CA GLU A 449 -31.96 -8.96 8.69
C GLU A 449 -31.72 -9.61 7.32
N VAL A 450 -32.25 -10.83 7.18
CA VAL A 450 -32.17 -11.62 5.95
C VAL A 450 -33.55 -12.09 5.53
N ASP A 451 -33.73 -12.32 4.23
CA ASP A 451 -34.99 -12.80 3.68
C ASP A 451 -35.17 -14.32 3.87
N LYS A 452 -36.35 -14.82 3.47
CA LYS A 452 -36.70 -16.24 3.57
C LYS A 452 -35.78 -17.15 2.72
N ASN A 453 -35.19 -16.60 1.66
CA ASN A 453 -34.31 -17.27 0.70
C ASN A 453 -32.83 -17.22 1.13
N PHE A 454 -32.53 -16.75 2.35
CA PHE A 454 -31.16 -16.74 2.86
C PHE A 454 -30.52 -18.12 2.78
N GLN A 455 -29.36 -18.15 2.13
CA GLN A 455 -28.57 -19.33 1.83
C GLN A 455 -27.08 -18.98 1.79
N ILE A 456 -26.25 -19.79 2.45
CA ILE A 456 -24.80 -19.57 2.56
C ILE A 456 -24.07 -20.07 1.31
N PHE A 457 -24.37 -21.31 0.87
CA PHE A 457 -23.76 -21.92 -0.30
C PHE A 457 -24.81 -22.26 -1.35
N TYR A 458 -24.49 -22.10 -2.63
CA TYR A 458 -25.35 -22.56 -3.72
C TYR A 458 -25.68 -24.05 -3.55
N SER A 459 -26.96 -24.39 -3.67
CA SER A 459 -27.49 -25.74 -3.47
C SER A 459 -27.02 -26.42 -2.18
N ASP A 460 -26.73 -25.65 -1.12
CA ASP A 460 -26.24 -26.15 0.16
C ASP A 460 -24.93 -26.97 0.07
N CYS A 461 -24.09 -26.69 -0.94
CA CYS A 461 -22.89 -27.47 -1.26
C CYS A 461 -23.19 -28.94 -1.66
N VAL A 462 -24.39 -29.23 -2.12
CA VAL A 462 -24.71 -30.52 -2.74
C VAL A 462 -24.21 -30.48 -4.18
N SER A 463 -23.35 -31.43 -4.54
CA SER A 463 -22.87 -31.56 -5.92
C SER A 463 -24.04 -31.98 -6.82
N ASP A 464 -24.22 -31.28 -7.93
CA ASP A 464 -25.10 -31.70 -9.03
C ASP A 464 -24.44 -32.92 -9.72
N VAL A 465 -24.55 -34.11 -9.12
CA VAL A 465 -24.17 -35.39 -9.75
C VAL A 465 -25.40 -36.02 -10.36
#